data_AF-A0A502JPC0-F1
#
_entry.id   AF-A0A502JPC0-F1
#
_cell.length_a   1.000
_cell.length_b   1.000
_cell.length_c   1.000
_cell.angle_alpha   90.00
_cell.angle_beta   90.00
_cell.angle_gamma   90.00
#
_symmetry.space_group_name_H-M   'P 1'
#
loop_
_entity.id
_entity.type
_entity.pdbx_description
1 polymer ?
#
loop_
_entity_poly.entity_id
_entity_poly.type
_entity_poly.pdbx_seq_one_letter_code
_entity_poly.pdbx_strand_id
1 'polypeptide(L)'
;MAGSKKPRKKYNANAGLKNLSDKVCKNSFVFSVIGLGKDGTEWVKNNVPQDKKTTTSQDFDLMLNRSRPWSFVFGVACRDQLGQGYIKYEYQALSNQFAFTDSAMSDYVNGNLDAMLDDVNQDHVLSPFFLASPEKKEFSDDYIRRLLRWKRVEQTLKTPFEIRKLKEKGLEELRKIDPIKHSDKGIWTILRKHGINDFADIRVAGLTAVQQIKGIGEKRIKQLADCYIKIINEDSLSVQLSELREFEKQIYMHQESMMRLARAATV
;
A
#
# COMPACT_ATOMS: atom_id res chain seq x y z
N MET A 1 56.40 -25.27 -38.47
CA MET A 1 55.42 -24.30 -37.93
C MET A 1 54.43 -25.05 -37.06
N ALA A 2 54.58 -24.97 -35.73
CA ALA A 2 53.66 -25.61 -34.79
C ALA A 2 52.34 -24.82 -34.77
N GLY A 3 51.30 -25.36 -35.38
CA GLY A 3 49.96 -24.75 -35.33
C GLY A 3 49.43 -24.83 -33.90
N SER A 4 49.37 -23.71 -33.19
CA SER A 4 48.76 -23.66 -31.87
C SER A 4 47.28 -24.01 -31.99
N LYS A 5 46.88 -25.21 -31.57
CA LYS A 5 45.46 -25.56 -31.44
C LYS A 5 44.83 -24.58 -30.46
N LYS A 6 43.88 -23.75 -30.94
CA LYS A 6 43.11 -22.84 -30.09
C LYS A 6 42.52 -23.64 -28.92
N PRO A 7 42.73 -23.22 -27.66
CA PRO A 7 42.22 -23.96 -26.51
C PRO A 7 40.70 -24.07 -26.61
N ARG A 8 40.18 -25.30 -26.48
CA ARG A 8 38.75 -25.59 -26.56
C ARG A 8 38.07 -24.90 -25.39
N LYS A 9 37.21 -23.91 -25.66
CA LYS A 9 36.52 -23.12 -24.64
C LYS A 9 35.71 -24.08 -23.75
N LYS A 10 36.00 -24.09 -22.44
CA LYS A 10 35.33 -24.97 -21.47
C LYS A 10 33.82 -24.70 -21.49
N TYR A 11 33.04 -25.74 -21.77
CA TYR A 11 31.57 -25.64 -21.79
C TYR A 11 31.09 -25.22 -20.40
N ASN A 12 30.36 -24.11 -20.33
CA ASN A 12 29.75 -23.63 -19.10
C ASN A 12 28.26 -23.97 -19.14
N ALA A 13 27.87 -25.01 -18.41
CA ALA A 13 26.47 -25.45 -18.31
C ALA A 13 25.52 -24.33 -17.81
N ASN A 14 26.05 -23.35 -17.05
CA ASN A 14 25.27 -22.24 -16.50
C ASN A 14 25.16 -21.04 -17.45
N ALA A 15 25.87 -21.04 -18.59
CA ALA A 15 25.85 -19.90 -19.51
C ALA A 15 24.46 -19.68 -20.14
N GLY A 16 23.74 -20.76 -20.46
CA GLY A 16 22.39 -20.67 -21.02
C GLY A 16 21.39 -20.03 -20.04
N LEU A 17 21.41 -20.48 -18.78
CA LEU A 17 20.56 -19.93 -17.72
C LEU A 17 20.88 -18.45 -17.43
N LYS A 18 22.18 -18.10 -17.41
CA LYS A 18 22.62 -16.70 -17.23
C LYS A 18 22.10 -15.81 -18.35
N ASN A 19 22.27 -16.22 -19.61
CA ASN A 19 21.78 -15.47 -20.77
C ASN A 19 20.25 -15.28 -20.75
N LEU A 20 19.51 -16.33 -20.34
CA LEU A 20 18.06 -16.24 -20.18
C LEU A 20 17.69 -15.24 -19.07
N SER A 21 18.34 -15.33 -17.92
CA SER A 21 18.10 -14.44 -16.78
C SER A 21 18.44 -12.98 -17.13
N ASP A 22 19.52 -12.72 -17.87
CA ASP A 22 19.87 -11.38 -18.34
C ASP A 22 18.83 -10.85 -19.34
N LYS A 23 18.29 -11.71 -20.22
CA LYS A 23 17.19 -11.35 -21.14
C LYS A 23 15.88 -11.06 -20.39
N VAL A 24 15.64 -11.72 -19.26
CA VAL A 24 14.48 -11.45 -18.39
C VAL A 24 14.63 -10.08 -17.73
N CYS A 25 15.82 -9.78 -17.20
CA CYS A 25 16.11 -8.55 -16.47
C CYS A 25 16.25 -7.32 -17.36
N LYS A 26 16.50 -7.51 -18.66
CA LYS A 26 16.63 -6.41 -19.60
C LYS A 26 15.40 -5.50 -19.65
N ASN A 27 15.61 -4.21 -19.45
CA ASN A 27 14.59 -3.16 -19.33
C ASN A 27 13.51 -3.47 -18.28
N SER A 28 13.89 -4.16 -17.21
CA SER A 28 13.00 -4.54 -16.13
C SER A 28 13.26 -3.73 -14.86
N PHE A 29 12.23 -3.58 -14.04
CA PHE A 29 12.33 -3.07 -12.67
C PHE A 29 11.11 -3.52 -11.86
N VAL A 30 11.25 -3.59 -10.54
CA VAL A 30 10.11 -3.64 -9.61
C VAL A 30 9.70 -2.20 -9.32
N PHE A 31 8.40 -1.94 -9.35
CA PHE A 31 7.81 -0.71 -8.83
C PHE A 31 6.87 -1.07 -7.70
N SER A 32 6.99 -0.39 -6.56
CA SER A 32 6.14 -0.59 -5.41
C SER A 32 5.69 0.74 -4.83
N VAL A 33 4.37 0.92 -4.70
CA VAL A 33 3.73 1.99 -3.92
C VAL A 33 3.03 1.36 -2.73
N ILE A 34 3.58 1.54 -1.54
CA ILE A 34 3.20 0.76 -0.35
C ILE A 34 1.72 0.98 0.05
N GLY A 35 1.24 2.22 0.00
CA GLY A 35 -0.12 2.61 0.36
C GLY A 35 -1.22 2.02 -0.54
N LEU A 36 -0.86 1.51 -1.72
CA LEU A 36 -1.80 0.79 -2.60
C LEU A 36 -1.89 -0.72 -2.29
N GLY A 37 -1.14 -1.21 -1.30
CA GLY A 37 -1.17 -2.61 -0.89
C GLY A 37 -0.79 -3.56 -2.03
N LYS A 38 -1.66 -4.54 -2.32
CA LYS A 38 -1.39 -5.60 -3.31
C LYS A 38 -1.25 -5.08 -4.73
N ASP A 39 -2.02 -4.05 -5.06
CA ASP A 39 -2.02 -3.47 -6.41
C ASP A 39 -0.87 -2.46 -6.59
N GLY A 40 -0.18 -2.14 -5.49
CA GLY A 40 0.94 -1.21 -5.44
C GLY A 40 2.27 -1.77 -5.94
N THR A 41 2.48 -3.09 -5.87
CA THR A 41 3.75 -3.73 -6.24
C THR A 41 3.64 -4.55 -7.51
N GLU A 42 4.52 -4.28 -8.47
CA GLU A 42 4.56 -5.01 -9.73
C GLU A 42 5.97 -5.08 -10.31
N TRP A 43 6.22 -6.13 -11.08
CA TRP A 43 7.34 -6.16 -11.99
C TRP A 43 6.92 -5.51 -13.31
N VAL A 44 7.70 -4.53 -13.79
CA VAL A 44 7.54 -3.89 -15.09
C VAL A 44 8.69 -4.31 -16.00
N LYS A 45 8.37 -4.73 -17.23
CA LYS A 45 9.34 -5.03 -18.27
C LYS A 45 8.99 -4.29 -19.55
N ASN A 46 9.93 -3.54 -20.12
CA ASN A 46 9.71 -2.69 -21.30
C ASN A 46 8.48 -1.75 -21.15
N ASN A 47 8.27 -1.18 -19.96
CA ASN A 47 7.10 -0.37 -19.60
C ASN A 47 5.75 -1.12 -19.62
N VAL A 48 5.77 -2.46 -19.60
CA VAL A 48 4.56 -3.29 -19.53
C VAL A 48 4.55 -4.05 -18.20
N PRO A 49 3.45 -4.03 -17.45
CA PRO A 49 3.30 -4.82 -16.22
C PRO A 49 3.41 -6.30 -16.54
N GLN A 50 4.12 -7.04 -15.71
CA GLN A 50 4.22 -8.49 -15.79
C GLN A 50 3.31 -9.10 -14.74
N ASP A 51 2.47 -10.02 -15.16
CA ASP A 51 1.60 -10.78 -14.27
C ASP A 51 1.75 -12.28 -14.52
N LYS A 52 1.18 -13.10 -13.63
CA LYS A 52 1.24 -14.56 -13.76
C LYS A 52 0.42 -15.11 -14.94
N LYS A 53 -0.32 -14.27 -15.67
CA LYS A 53 -1.06 -14.66 -16.88
C LYS A 53 -0.24 -14.48 -18.15
N THR A 54 0.64 -13.48 -18.15
CA THR A 54 1.44 -13.05 -19.30
C THR A 54 2.90 -13.48 -19.21
N THR A 55 3.36 -13.87 -18.02
CA THR A 55 4.76 -14.18 -17.74
C THR A 55 4.92 -15.50 -16.98
N THR A 56 5.94 -16.28 -17.34
CA THR A 56 6.13 -17.62 -16.77
C THR A 56 6.65 -17.57 -15.34
N SER A 57 6.35 -18.59 -14.53
CA SER A 57 6.93 -18.72 -13.18
C SER A 57 8.46 -18.75 -13.20
N GLN A 58 9.06 -19.31 -14.26
CA GLN A 58 10.50 -19.33 -14.45
C GLN A 58 11.06 -17.91 -14.61
N ASP A 59 10.40 -17.04 -15.36
CA ASP A 59 10.86 -15.66 -15.54
C ASP A 59 10.78 -14.87 -14.22
N PHE A 60 9.73 -15.08 -13.42
CA PHE A 60 9.66 -14.50 -12.07
C PHE A 60 10.81 -14.97 -11.17
N ASP A 61 11.13 -16.27 -11.18
CA ASP A 61 12.27 -16.82 -10.44
C ASP A 61 13.60 -16.19 -10.89
N LEU A 62 13.79 -16.07 -12.21
CA LEU A 62 15.00 -15.50 -12.78
C LEU A 62 15.16 -14.00 -12.52
N MET A 63 14.06 -13.27 -12.34
CA MET A 63 14.04 -11.84 -12.04
C MET A 63 14.28 -11.59 -10.54
N LEU A 64 13.52 -12.28 -9.68
CA LEU A 64 13.41 -11.95 -8.26
C LEU A 64 14.34 -12.79 -7.36
N ASN A 65 14.56 -14.06 -7.68
CA ASN A 65 15.28 -14.99 -6.79
C ASN A 65 16.75 -15.16 -7.16
N ARG A 66 17.20 -14.56 -8.26
CA ARG A 66 18.61 -14.61 -8.67
C ARG A 66 19.38 -13.44 -8.12
N SER A 67 20.55 -13.72 -7.55
CA SER A 67 21.46 -12.71 -7.02
C SER A 67 21.96 -11.77 -8.13
N ARG A 68 21.73 -10.47 -7.96
CA ARG A 68 22.04 -9.41 -8.94
C ARG A 68 22.42 -8.10 -8.26
N PRO A 69 23.20 -7.23 -8.94
CA PRO A 69 23.41 -5.87 -8.47
C PRO A 69 22.12 -5.07 -8.70
N TRP A 70 21.53 -4.56 -7.62
CA TRP A 70 20.32 -3.77 -7.68
C TRP A 70 20.62 -2.28 -7.58
N SER A 71 19.78 -1.49 -8.24
CA SER A 71 19.71 -0.04 -8.09
C SER A 71 18.31 0.33 -7.65
N PHE A 72 18.21 1.28 -6.75
CA PHE A 72 17.00 1.69 -6.09
C PHE A 72 16.74 3.17 -6.27
N VAL A 73 15.47 3.50 -6.40
CA VAL A 73 14.95 4.81 -6.05
C VAL A 73 14.04 4.60 -4.86
N PHE A 74 14.31 5.25 -3.74
CA PHE A 74 13.43 5.30 -2.58
C PHE A 74 12.78 6.68 -2.56
N GLY A 75 11.47 6.76 -2.40
CA GLY A 75 10.78 8.04 -2.44
C GLY A 75 9.48 8.07 -1.66
N VAL A 76 8.97 9.28 -1.46
CA VAL A 76 7.66 9.52 -0.86
C VAL A 76 6.86 10.42 -1.80
N ALA A 77 5.71 9.91 -2.25
CA ALA A 77 4.72 10.72 -2.94
C ALA A 77 3.96 11.54 -1.90
N CYS A 78 3.89 12.85 -2.11
CA CYS A 78 3.31 13.79 -1.15
C CYS A 78 2.30 14.71 -1.82
N ARG A 79 1.40 15.27 -1.01
CA ARG A 79 0.51 16.36 -1.37
C ARG A 79 0.40 17.33 -0.21
N ASP A 80 0.64 18.60 -0.48
CA ASP A 80 0.52 19.62 0.56
C ASP A 80 -0.95 19.96 0.90
N GLN A 81 -1.15 20.83 1.88
CA GLN A 81 -2.47 21.25 2.33
C GLN A 81 -3.25 22.07 1.29
N LEU A 82 -2.58 22.62 0.27
CA LEU A 82 -3.19 23.35 -0.85
C LEU A 82 -3.58 22.40 -2.00
N GLY A 83 -3.22 21.13 -1.91
CA GLY A 83 -3.51 20.11 -2.92
C GLY A 83 -2.41 19.94 -3.96
N GLN A 84 -1.24 20.57 -3.79
CA GLN A 84 -0.13 20.47 -4.73
C GLN A 84 0.69 19.19 -4.48
N GLY A 85 0.76 18.35 -5.52
CA GLY A 85 1.55 17.12 -5.50
C GLY A 85 3.05 17.36 -5.67
N TYR A 86 3.86 16.71 -4.85
CA TYR A 86 5.33 16.72 -4.96
C TYR A 86 5.92 15.37 -4.57
N ILE A 87 7.19 15.16 -4.91
CA ILE A 87 7.90 13.91 -4.67
C ILE A 87 9.25 14.25 -4.07
N LYS A 88 9.61 13.56 -2.99
CA LYS A 88 10.98 13.53 -2.47
C LYS A 88 11.53 12.13 -2.69
N TYR A 89 12.73 12.01 -3.25
CA TYR A 89 13.33 10.70 -3.51
C TYR A 89 14.85 10.77 -3.53
N GLU A 90 15.46 9.60 -3.32
CA GLU A 90 16.90 9.38 -3.40
C GLU A 90 17.20 8.16 -4.27
N TYR A 91 18.35 8.18 -4.92
CA TYR A 91 18.88 7.07 -5.70
C TYR A 91 20.01 6.37 -4.95
N GLN A 92 19.97 5.04 -4.90
CA GLN A 92 21.02 4.24 -4.29
C GLN A 92 21.37 3.04 -5.19
N ALA A 93 22.64 2.71 -5.31
CA ALA A 93 23.08 1.54 -6.07
C ALA A 93 23.88 0.60 -5.17
N LEU A 94 23.46 -0.66 -5.11
CA LEU A 94 24.17 -1.68 -4.33
C LEU A 94 25.41 -2.16 -5.10
N SER A 95 26.53 -2.20 -4.39
CA SER A 95 27.77 -2.82 -4.87
C SER A 95 27.69 -4.35 -4.81
N ASN A 96 26.98 -4.88 -3.81
CA ASN A 96 26.77 -6.30 -3.58
C ASN A 96 25.63 -6.88 -4.44
N GLN A 97 25.66 -8.20 -4.64
CA GLN A 97 24.63 -8.92 -5.38
C GLN A 97 23.76 -9.72 -4.42
N PHE A 98 22.45 -9.49 -4.48
CA PHE A 98 21.46 -10.18 -3.65
C PHE A 98 20.27 -10.59 -4.49
N ALA A 99 19.58 -11.66 -4.08
CA ALA A 99 18.25 -11.93 -4.58
C ALA A 99 17.31 -10.84 -4.05
N PHE A 100 16.31 -10.44 -4.83
CA PHE A 100 15.35 -9.44 -4.40
C PHE A 100 14.47 -9.93 -3.24
N THR A 101 14.22 -11.24 -3.20
CA THR A 101 13.44 -11.93 -2.17
C THR A 101 14.23 -12.29 -0.93
N ASP A 102 15.51 -11.92 -0.86
CA ASP A 102 16.33 -12.18 0.32
C ASP A 102 15.85 -11.33 1.51
N SER A 103 15.86 -11.90 2.71
CA SER A 103 15.46 -11.22 3.95
C SER A 103 16.24 -9.92 4.17
N ALA A 104 17.55 -9.94 3.93
CA ALA A 104 18.41 -8.76 4.02
C ALA A 104 18.02 -7.65 3.02
N MET A 105 17.43 -8.02 1.87
CA MET A 105 16.91 -7.04 0.92
C MET A 105 15.65 -6.38 1.46
N SER A 106 14.76 -7.14 2.09
CA SER A 106 13.56 -6.61 2.72
C SER A 106 13.91 -5.59 3.81
N ASP A 107 14.83 -5.94 4.71
CA ASP A 107 15.29 -5.05 5.79
C ASP A 107 15.94 -3.78 5.23
N TYR A 108 16.76 -3.92 4.19
CA TYR A 108 17.38 -2.78 3.50
C TYR A 108 16.34 -1.86 2.87
N VAL A 109 15.33 -2.41 2.18
CA VAL A 109 14.25 -1.61 1.58
C VAL A 109 13.46 -0.88 2.65
N ASN A 110 13.04 -1.57 3.71
CA ASN A 110 12.24 -0.98 4.78
C ASN A 110 13.00 0.15 5.49
N GLY A 111 14.27 -0.07 5.87
CA GLY A 111 15.06 0.95 6.54
C GLY A 111 15.27 2.22 5.70
N ASN A 112 15.40 2.10 4.38
CA ASN A 112 15.50 3.27 3.51
C ASN A 112 14.15 3.99 3.32
N LEU A 113 13.03 3.25 3.27
CA LEU A 113 11.70 3.87 3.23
C LEU A 113 11.39 4.64 4.51
N ASP A 114 11.75 4.08 5.67
CA ASP A 114 11.59 4.74 6.97
C ASP A 114 12.42 6.03 7.03
N ALA A 115 13.68 6.00 6.60
CA ALA A 115 14.52 7.20 6.52
C ALA A 115 13.93 8.29 5.59
N MET A 116 13.35 7.88 4.46
CA MET A 116 12.66 8.81 3.56
C MET A 116 11.40 9.43 4.19
N LEU A 117 10.68 8.67 5.02
CA LEU A 117 9.51 9.16 5.74
C LEU A 117 9.91 10.18 6.82
N ASP A 118 10.99 9.93 7.56
CA ASP A 118 11.47 10.84 8.61
C ASP A 118 11.84 12.23 8.07
N ASP A 119 12.20 12.31 6.78
CA ASP A 119 12.65 13.53 6.11
C ASP A 119 11.52 14.28 5.36
N VAL A 120 10.25 13.91 5.57
CA VAL A 120 9.09 14.61 5.00
C VAL A 120 8.06 15.00 6.06
N ASN A 121 7.26 16.01 5.75
CA ASN A 121 6.10 16.33 6.57
C ASN A 121 5.08 15.18 6.51
N GLN A 122 4.88 14.50 7.64
CA GLN A 122 3.97 13.36 7.79
C GLN A 122 2.55 13.67 7.36
N ASP A 123 2.08 14.91 7.53
CA ASP A 123 0.74 15.32 7.13
C ASP A 123 0.54 15.40 5.61
N HIS A 124 1.64 15.42 4.84
CA HIS A 124 1.62 15.49 3.38
C HIS A 124 1.79 14.12 2.72
N VAL A 125 2.11 13.07 3.47
CA VAL A 125 2.46 11.77 2.91
C VAL A 125 1.24 11.11 2.26
N LEU A 126 1.32 10.77 0.97
CA LEU A 126 0.36 9.87 0.32
C LEU A 126 0.83 8.42 0.49
N SER A 127 2.09 8.15 0.12
CA SER A 127 2.69 6.83 0.27
C SER A 127 4.20 6.88 0.06
N PRO A 128 4.98 6.10 0.84
CA PRO A 128 6.32 5.71 0.42
C PRO A 128 6.23 4.81 -0.81
N PHE A 129 7.27 4.84 -1.64
CA PHE A 129 7.40 3.99 -2.83
C PHE A 129 8.87 3.68 -3.09
N PHE A 130 9.11 2.61 -3.85
CA PHE A 130 10.43 2.35 -4.40
C PHE A 130 10.39 1.84 -5.85
N LEU A 131 11.49 2.07 -6.56
CA LEU A 131 11.81 1.42 -7.83
C LEU A 131 13.07 0.60 -7.62
N ALA A 132 13.11 -0.64 -8.08
CA ALA A 132 14.28 -1.49 -7.99
C ALA A 132 14.62 -2.07 -9.37
N SER A 133 15.76 -1.68 -9.94
CA SER A 133 16.22 -2.17 -11.23
C SER A 133 17.47 -3.06 -11.09
N PRO A 134 17.48 -4.25 -11.72
CA PRO A 134 18.65 -5.13 -11.74
C PRO A 134 19.74 -4.71 -12.76
N GLU A 135 19.56 -3.57 -13.45
CA GLU A 135 20.46 -3.11 -14.52
C GLU A 135 21.13 -1.76 -14.25
N LYS A 136 21.14 -1.27 -13.00
CA LYS A 136 21.66 0.07 -12.66
C LYS A 136 21.03 1.16 -13.54
N LYS A 137 19.71 1.16 -13.59
CA LYS A 137 18.93 2.12 -14.38
C LYS A 137 18.70 3.37 -13.55
N GLU A 138 19.06 4.52 -14.10
CA GLU A 138 18.64 5.82 -13.58
C GLU A 138 17.21 6.14 -14.04
N PHE A 139 16.41 6.68 -13.13
CA PHE A 139 15.03 7.07 -13.38
C PHE A 139 14.91 8.59 -13.27
N SER A 140 14.41 9.24 -14.32
CA SER A 140 14.15 10.69 -14.29
C SER A 140 12.89 11.01 -13.49
N ASP A 141 12.81 12.24 -12.97
CA ASP A 141 11.65 12.78 -12.26
C ASP A 141 10.35 12.60 -13.06
N ASP A 142 10.37 12.93 -14.35
CA ASP A 142 9.21 12.80 -15.24
C ASP A 142 8.75 11.35 -15.36
N TYR A 143 9.69 10.41 -15.41
CA TYR A 143 9.38 8.99 -15.47
C TYR A 143 8.75 8.51 -14.16
N ILE A 144 9.31 8.90 -13.01
CA ILE A 144 8.75 8.57 -11.68
C ILE A 144 7.33 9.15 -11.55
N ARG A 145 7.13 10.43 -11.90
CA ARG A 145 5.80 11.07 -11.92
C ARG A 145 4.82 10.35 -12.84
N ARG A 146 5.28 9.84 -13.97
CA ARG A 146 4.44 9.06 -14.89
C ARG A 146 4.03 7.72 -14.28
N LEU A 147 4.93 7.03 -13.59
CA LEU A 147 4.62 5.77 -12.91
C LEU A 147 3.60 5.96 -11.78
N LEU A 148 3.77 6.98 -10.94
CA LEU A 148 2.81 7.31 -9.88
C LEU A 148 1.43 7.68 -10.44
N ARG A 149 1.39 8.44 -11.54
CA ARG A 149 0.13 8.74 -12.25
C ARG A 149 -0.51 7.50 -12.85
N TRP A 150 0.29 6.60 -13.41
CA TRP A 150 -0.19 5.35 -13.97
C TRP A 150 -0.83 4.45 -12.88
N LYS A 151 -0.25 4.43 -11.67
CA LYS A 151 -0.85 3.80 -10.48
C LYS A 151 -1.96 4.62 -9.80
N ARG A 152 -2.30 5.79 -10.35
CA ARG A 152 -3.34 6.69 -9.84
C ARG A 152 -3.15 7.05 -8.36
N VAL A 153 -1.90 7.13 -7.90
CA VAL A 153 -1.55 7.34 -6.48
C VAL A 153 -2.27 8.56 -5.91
N GLU A 154 -2.21 9.68 -6.63
CA GLU A 154 -2.84 10.91 -6.19
C GLU A 154 -4.39 10.83 -6.18
N GLN A 155 -4.99 10.13 -7.11
CA GLN A 155 -6.45 10.02 -7.19
C GLN A 155 -7.01 9.06 -6.13
N THR A 156 -6.24 8.04 -5.78
CA THR A 156 -6.70 6.94 -4.92
C THR A 156 -6.38 7.18 -3.44
N LEU A 157 -5.17 7.66 -3.13
CA LEU A 157 -4.71 7.81 -1.75
C LEU A 157 -5.03 9.20 -1.19
N LYS A 158 -5.16 9.24 0.14
CA LYS A 158 -5.35 10.45 0.92
C LYS A 158 -4.24 10.61 1.93
N THR A 159 -3.81 11.85 2.14
CA THR A 159 -2.82 12.15 3.18
C THR A 159 -3.42 12.03 4.57
N PRO A 160 -2.61 11.87 5.63
CA PRO A 160 -3.11 11.92 7.01
C PRO A 160 -3.93 13.17 7.32
N PHE A 161 -3.55 14.32 6.76
CA PHE A 161 -4.31 15.57 6.88
C PHE A 161 -5.70 15.47 6.22
N GLU A 162 -5.78 14.96 4.99
CA GLU A 162 -7.05 14.74 4.30
C GLU A 162 -7.93 13.73 5.06
N ILE A 163 -7.33 12.65 5.57
CA ILE A 163 -8.03 11.62 6.35
C ILE A 163 -8.64 12.22 7.64
N ARG A 164 -7.92 13.10 8.35
CA ARG A 164 -8.46 13.79 9.54
C ARG A 164 -9.68 14.65 9.18
N LYS A 165 -9.61 15.43 8.09
CA LYS A 165 -10.75 16.22 7.60
C LYS A 165 -11.94 15.34 7.20
N LEU A 166 -11.68 14.23 6.51
CA LEU A 166 -12.71 13.26 6.13
C LEU A 166 -13.38 12.66 7.37
N LYS A 167 -12.58 12.30 8.39
CA LYS A 167 -13.10 11.80 9.67
C LYS A 167 -14.01 12.83 10.35
N GLU A 168 -13.56 14.07 10.48
CA GLU A 168 -14.34 15.14 11.14
C GLU A 168 -15.69 15.34 10.44
N LYS A 169 -15.67 15.56 9.13
CA LYS A 169 -16.90 15.72 8.34
C LYS A 169 -17.78 14.47 8.36
N GLY A 170 -17.19 13.29 8.20
CA GLY A 170 -17.93 12.03 8.21
C GLY A 170 -18.62 11.76 9.55
N LEU A 171 -18.01 12.15 10.67
CA LEU A 171 -18.67 12.11 11.96
C LEU A 171 -19.82 13.12 12.05
N GLU A 172 -19.69 14.33 11.52
CA GLU A 172 -20.80 15.29 11.43
C GLU A 172 -21.96 14.79 10.57
N GLU A 173 -21.68 14.16 9.43
CA GLU A 173 -22.68 13.50 8.58
C GLU A 173 -23.44 12.41 9.36
N LEU A 174 -22.70 11.60 10.11
CA LEU A 174 -23.25 10.49 10.90
C LEU A 174 -24.11 10.97 12.07
N ARG A 175 -23.77 12.09 12.71
CA ARG A 175 -24.61 12.71 13.77
C ARG A 175 -25.99 13.14 13.29
N LYS A 176 -26.16 13.39 11.98
CA LYS A 176 -27.45 13.76 11.38
C LYS A 176 -28.38 12.56 11.18
N ILE A 177 -27.88 11.34 11.36
CA ILE A 177 -28.67 10.12 11.24
C ILE A 177 -29.33 9.82 12.59
N ASP A 178 -30.66 9.69 12.60
CA ASP A 178 -31.38 9.26 13.81
C ASP A 178 -31.16 7.76 14.02
N PRO A 179 -30.40 7.37 15.07
CA PRO A 179 -30.00 5.99 15.22
C PRO A 179 -31.15 5.06 15.63
N ILE A 180 -32.26 5.59 16.14
CA ILE A 180 -33.46 4.81 16.53
C ILE A 180 -34.21 4.30 15.29
N LYS A 181 -34.09 4.97 14.13
CA LYS A 181 -34.70 4.50 12.88
C LYS A 181 -34.02 3.25 12.33
N HIS A 182 -32.78 2.99 12.73
CA HIS A 182 -31.96 1.93 12.17
C HIS A 182 -31.62 0.82 13.19
N SER A 183 -31.92 1.00 14.48
CA SER A 183 -31.58 0.04 15.54
C SER A 183 -32.56 0.11 16.72
N ASP A 184 -32.45 -0.84 17.64
CA ASP A 184 -33.37 -0.99 18.77
C ASP A 184 -33.33 0.21 19.73
N LYS A 185 -34.51 0.80 19.99
CA LYS A 185 -34.67 1.96 20.87
C LYS A 185 -34.18 1.69 22.30
N GLY A 186 -34.31 0.45 22.78
CA GLY A 186 -33.85 0.03 24.10
C GLY A 186 -32.32 0.10 24.23
N ILE A 187 -31.59 -0.30 23.19
CA ILE A 187 -30.12 -0.17 23.12
C ILE A 187 -29.71 1.30 23.28
N TRP A 188 -30.29 2.21 22.49
CA TRP A 188 -29.98 3.63 22.55
C TRP A 188 -30.37 4.30 23.86
N THR A 189 -31.41 3.82 24.53
CA THR A 189 -31.78 4.30 25.87
C THR A 189 -30.68 3.99 26.90
N ILE A 190 -29.99 2.86 26.78
CA ILE A 190 -28.87 2.50 27.66
C ILE A 190 -27.62 3.30 27.32
N LEU A 191 -27.31 3.45 26.04
CA LEU A 191 -26.14 4.17 25.55
C LEU A 191 -26.18 5.66 25.93
N ARG A 192 -27.34 6.31 25.80
CA ARG A 192 -27.51 7.73 26.14
C ARG A 192 -27.32 8.03 27.62
N LYS A 193 -27.64 7.09 28.51
CA LYS A 193 -27.33 7.22 29.96
C LYS A 193 -25.82 7.30 30.23
N HIS A 194 -24.99 6.87 29.28
CA HIS A 194 -23.54 6.87 29.36
C HIS A 194 -22.91 7.88 28.39
N GLY A 195 -23.69 8.86 27.89
CA GLY A 195 -23.19 9.94 27.04
C GLY A 195 -22.97 9.57 25.56
N ILE A 196 -23.43 8.40 25.11
CA ILE A 196 -23.36 7.99 23.70
C ILE A 196 -24.73 8.22 23.05
N ASN A 197 -24.81 9.22 22.19
CA ASN A 197 -26.08 9.72 21.65
C ASN A 197 -26.41 9.16 20.27
N ASP A 198 -25.38 8.87 19.48
CA ASP A 198 -25.47 8.46 18.08
C ASP A 198 -24.32 7.52 17.67
N PHE A 199 -24.30 7.14 16.39
CA PHE A 199 -23.26 6.27 15.84
C PHE A 199 -21.89 6.96 15.73
N ALA A 200 -21.82 8.30 15.69
CA ALA A 200 -20.54 9.02 15.68
C ALA A 200 -19.86 8.89 17.05
N ASP A 201 -20.61 9.00 18.15
CA ASP A 201 -20.09 8.77 19.50
C ASP A 201 -19.55 7.34 19.67
N ILE A 202 -20.26 6.33 19.13
CA ILE A 202 -19.77 4.94 19.10
C ILE A 202 -18.46 4.85 18.31
N ARG A 203 -18.37 5.50 17.15
CA ARG A 203 -17.18 5.46 16.30
C ARG A 203 -15.95 6.08 16.97
N VAL A 204 -16.16 7.11 17.79
CA VAL A 204 -15.11 7.77 18.59
C VAL A 204 -14.72 6.91 19.79
N ALA A 205 -15.68 6.36 20.52
CA ALA A 205 -15.43 5.55 21.72
C ALA A 205 -14.81 4.18 21.39
N GLY A 206 -15.20 3.58 20.26
CA GLY A 206 -14.81 2.23 19.86
C GLY A 206 -15.68 1.14 20.49
N LEU A 207 -15.94 0.07 19.73
CA LEU A 207 -16.86 -1.01 20.13
C LEU A 207 -16.44 -1.70 21.44
N THR A 208 -15.14 -1.83 21.69
CA THR A 208 -14.61 -2.43 22.93
C THR A 208 -15.02 -1.63 24.16
N ALA A 209 -14.95 -0.30 24.11
CA ALA A 209 -15.39 0.56 25.21
C ALA A 209 -16.91 0.50 25.39
N VAL A 210 -17.65 0.50 24.27
CA VAL A 210 -19.13 0.38 24.29
C VAL A 210 -19.58 -0.95 24.89
N GLN A 211 -18.85 -2.04 24.66
CA GLN A 211 -19.15 -3.36 25.21
C GLN A 211 -18.99 -3.43 26.74
N GLN A 212 -18.19 -2.55 27.35
CA GLN A 212 -18.03 -2.48 28.80
C GLN A 212 -19.23 -1.82 29.50
N ILE A 213 -20.15 -1.20 28.75
CA ILE A 213 -21.33 -0.56 29.32
C ILE A 213 -22.30 -1.64 29.82
N LYS A 214 -22.73 -1.51 31.09
CA LYS A 214 -23.67 -2.45 31.71
C LYS A 214 -24.95 -2.57 30.85
N GLY A 215 -25.23 -3.80 30.42
CA GLY A 215 -26.38 -4.11 29.57
C GLY A 215 -26.08 -4.10 28.06
N ILE A 216 -24.86 -3.78 27.63
CA ILE A 216 -24.45 -3.88 26.22
C ILE A 216 -23.54 -5.11 26.03
N GLY A 217 -24.17 -6.29 25.97
CA GLY A 217 -23.44 -7.53 25.67
C GLY A 217 -23.13 -7.71 24.18
N GLU A 218 -22.39 -8.78 23.86
CA GLU A 218 -21.93 -9.11 22.49
C GLU A 218 -23.04 -9.07 21.44
N LYS A 219 -24.23 -9.59 21.76
CA LYS A 219 -25.37 -9.58 20.84
C LYS A 219 -25.79 -8.17 20.43
N ARG A 220 -25.76 -7.21 21.36
CA ARG A 220 -26.11 -5.80 21.11
C ARG A 220 -24.99 -5.08 20.35
N ILE A 221 -23.73 -5.41 20.64
CA ILE A 221 -22.58 -4.91 19.87
C ILE A 221 -22.66 -5.38 18.41
N LYS A 222 -22.92 -6.66 18.18
CA LYS A 222 -23.09 -7.20 16.83
C LYS A 222 -24.24 -6.49 16.10
N GLN A 223 -25.39 -6.31 16.77
CA GLN A 223 -26.51 -5.57 16.19
C GLN A 223 -26.12 -4.13 15.82
N LEU A 224 -25.40 -3.40 16.68
CA LEU A 224 -24.93 -2.05 16.40
C LEU A 224 -23.99 -2.01 15.19
N ALA A 225 -23.05 -2.95 15.10
CA ALA A 225 -22.14 -3.07 13.97
C ALA A 225 -22.89 -3.38 12.66
N ASP A 226 -23.83 -4.33 12.69
CA ASP A 226 -24.65 -4.70 11.53
C ASP A 226 -25.51 -3.51 11.05
N CYS A 227 -26.11 -2.77 11.99
CA CYS A 227 -26.88 -1.56 11.68
C CYS A 227 -26.00 -0.46 11.06
N TYR A 228 -24.80 -0.25 11.59
CA TYR A 228 -23.84 0.71 11.04
C TYR A 228 -23.42 0.36 9.61
N ILE A 229 -23.11 -0.91 9.36
CA ILE A 229 -22.78 -1.42 8.02
C ILE A 229 -23.95 -1.19 7.06
N LYS A 230 -25.19 -1.42 7.51
CA LYS A 230 -26.38 -1.14 6.69
C LYS A 230 -26.50 0.35 6.35
N ILE A 231 -26.34 1.25 7.33
CA ILE A 231 -26.40 2.70 7.13
C ILE A 231 -25.36 3.15 6.10
N ILE A 232 -24.11 2.70 6.26
CA ILE A 232 -23.03 3.06 5.32
C ILE A 232 -23.37 2.62 3.91
N ASN A 233 -23.97 1.45 3.73
CA ASN A 233 -24.26 0.90 2.40
C ASN A 233 -25.65 1.29 1.86
N GLU A 234 -26.41 2.13 2.57
CA GLU A 234 -27.76 2.51 2.14
C GLU A 234 -27.70 3.55 1.00
N ASP A 235 -28.22 3.22 -0.18
CA ASP A 235 -28.13 4.09 -1.36
C ASP A 235 -28.82 5.46 -1.16
N SER A 236 -29.91 5.48 -0.41
CA SER A 236 -30.65 6.70 -0.04
C SER A 236 -29.77 7.71 0.73
N LEU A 237 -28.76 7.23 1.46
CA LEU A 237 -27.84 8.02 2.27
C LEU A 237 -26.50 8.28 1.57
N SER A 238 -26.33 7.83 0.33
CA SER A 238 -25.05 7.88 -0.39
C SER A 238 -24.45 9.28 -0.50
N VAL A 239 -25.28 10.27 -0.82
CA VAL A 239 -24.88 11.68 -0.91
C VAL A 239 -24.63 12.27 0.48
N GLN A 240 -25.48 11.92 1.46
CA GLN A 240 -25.36 12.44 2.82
C GLN A 240 -24.11 11.92 3.55
N LEU A 241 -23.69 10.68 3.28
CA LEU A 241 -22.57 9.99 3.94
C LEU A 241 -21.32 9.93 3.05
N SER A 242 -21.18 10.85 2.10
CA SER A 242 -20.12 10.79 1.09
C SER A 242 -18.72 10.84 1.70
N GLU A 243 -18.49 11.72 2.68
CA GLU A 243 -17.18 11.89 3.32
C GLU A 243 -16.90 10.73 4.28
N LEU A 244 -17.93 10.26 5.01
CA LEU A 244 -17.81 9.06 5.86
C LEU A 244 -17.45 7.81 5.05
N ARG A 245 -18.09 7.60 3.88
CA ARG A 245 -17.81 6.46 3.01
C ARG A 245 -16.39 6.48 2.49
N GLU A 246 -15.91 7.65 2.06
CA GLU A 246 -14.52 7.79 1.63
C GLU A 246 -13.54 7.56 2.79
N PHE A 247 -13.84 8.07 4.00
CA PHE A 247 -13.05 7.80 5.19
C PHE A 247 -12.93 6.29 5.49
N GLU A 248 -14.04 5.55 5.52
CA GLU A 248 -14.03 4.11 5.79
C GLU A 248 -13.30 3.31 4.71
N LYS A 249 -13.42 3.73 3.44
CA LYS A 249 -12.65 3.14 2.34
C LYS A 249 -11.14 3.34 2.53
N GLN A 250 -10.69 4.53 2.95
CA GLN A 250 -9.27 4.78 3.23
C GLN A 250 -8.75 3.92 4.39
N ILE A 251 -9.56 3.75 5.45
CA ILE A 251 -9.23 2.82 6.55
C ILE A 251 -9.07 1.39 6.06
N TYR A 252 -10.02 0.90 5.25
CA TYR A 252 -9.97 -0.45 4.71
C TYR A 252 -8.71 -0.69 3.88
N MET A 253 -8.38 0.24 2.97
CA MET A 253 -7.16 0.15 2.14
C MET A 253 -5.88 0.12 3.00
N HIS A 254 -5.82 0.95 4.05
CA HIS A 254 -4.71 0.94 4.99
C HIS A 254 -4.60 -0.39 5.74
N GLN A 255 -5.70 -0.92 6.28
CA GLN A 255 -5.72 -2.20 7.00
C GLN A 255 -5.32 -3.37 6.10
N GLU A 256 -5.81 -3.43 4.86
CA GLU A 256 -5.39 -4.44 3.89
C GLU A 256 -3.90 -4.38 3.58
N SER A 257 -3.34 -3.17 3.50
CA SER A 257 -1.91 -2.95 3.27
C SER A 257 -1.09 -3.45 4.47
N MET A 258 -1.47 -3.06 5.69
CA MET A 258 -0.77 -3.47 6.92
C MET A 258 -0.85 -4.98 7.20
N MET A 259 -2.02 -5.60 7.04
CA MET A 259 -2.18 -7.05 7.21
C MET A 259 -1.28 -7.85 6.26
N ARG A 260 -1.00 -7.32 5.06
CA ARG A 260 -0.16 -8.00 4.07
C ARG A 260 1.32 -7.79 4.34
N LEU A 261 1.74 -6.61 4.80
CA LEU A 261 3.10 -6.38 5.28
C LEU A 261 3.44 -7.35 6.42
N ALA A 262 2.53 -7.51 7.39
CA ALA A 262 2.70 -8.46 8.48
C ALA A 262 2.81 -9.92 8.00
N ARG A 263 2.07 -10.32 6.96
CA ARG A 263 2.16 -11.66 6.35
C ARG A 263 3.44 -11.87 5.54
N ALA A 264 3.93 -10.84 4.84
CA ALA A 264 5.17 -10.90 4.08
C ALA A 264 6.41 -10.97 4.98
N ALA A 265 6.35 -10.40 6.19
CA ALA A 265 7.40 -10.51 7.20
C ALA A 265 7.46 -11.89 7.90
N THR A 266 6.45 -12.75 7.68
CA THR A 266 6.36 -14.10 8.28
C THR A 266 6.63 -15.24 7.31
N VAL A 267 7.10 -14.93 6.09
CA VAL A 267 7.53 -15.90 5.06
C VAL A 267 9.03 -15.78 4.88
#